data_AF-A0A355YID6-F1
#
_entry.id   AF-A0A355YID6-F1
#
_cell.length_a   1.000
_cell.length_b   1.000
_cell.length_c   1.000
_cell.angle_alpha   90.00
_cell.angle_beta   90.00
_cell.angle_gamma   90.00
#
_symmetry.space_group_name_H-M   'P 1'
#
loop_
_entity.id
_entity.type
_entity.pdbx_description
1 polymer ?
#
loop_
_entity_poly.entity_id
_entity_poly.type
_entity_poly.pdbx_seq_one_letter_code
_entity_poly.pdbx_strand_id
1 'polypeptide(L)'
;MDENNLAEIANLPAAELLERLPALSADDLKALRRIEKAGANRADVHKAISAALTAAAKAPPAAVQTDDEHDGASSEAAPPAWQAADYDGPLTIPQAAWRRHNIKPAGRVRQK
;
A
#
# COMPACT_ATOMS: atom_id res chain seq x y z
N MET A 1 2.68 9.28 13.30
CA MET A 1 3.07 9.20 14.73
C MET A 1 4.60 9.21 14.81
N ASP A 2 5.23 9.68 15.88
CA ASP A 2 6.71 9.63 15.98
C ASP A 2 7.22 8.22 16.33
N GLU A 3 8.43 7.88 15.88
CA GLU A 3 9.03 6.54 16.02
C GLU A 3 9.13 6.07 17.49
N ASN A 4 9.37 7.00 18.42
CA ASN A 4 9.45 6.70 19.85
C ASN A 4 8.10 6.23 20.42
N ASN A 5 7.00 6.81 19.95
CA ASN A 5 5.65 6.46 20.38
C ASN A 5 5.22 5.09 19.83
N LEU A 6 5.69 4.73 18.63
CA LEU A 6 5.47 3.39 18.06
C LEU A 6 6.23 2.30 18.82
N ALA A 7 7.42 2.59 19.33
CA ALA A 7 8.18 1.67 20.17
C ALA A 7 7.49 1.42 21.53
N GLU A 8 6.89 2.46 22.12
CA GLU A 8 6.07 2.29 23.33
C GLU A 8 4.84 1.42 23.06
N ILE A 9 4.15 1.65 21.94
CA ILE A 9 3.00 0.81 21.54
C ILE A 9 3.43 -0.64 21.30
N ALA A 10 4.62 -0.88 20.71
CA ALA A 10 5.13 -2.23 20.51
C ALA A 10 5.41 -2.97 21.84
N ASN A 11 5.77 -2.24 22.90
CA ASN A 11 5.99 -2.80 24.23
C ASN A 11 4.71 -3.09 25.01
N LEU A 12 3.54 -2.67 24.52
CA LEU A 12 2.27 -3.01 25.15
C LEU A 12 1.98 -4.52 25.10
N PRO A 13 1.19 -5.04 26.06
CA PRO A 13 0.70 -6.41 25.99
C PRO A 13 -0.11 -6.63 24.71
N ALA A 14 -0.07 -7.86 24.18
CA ALA A 14 -0.64 -8.17 22.88
C ALA A 14 -2.12 -7.78 22.77
N ALA A 15 -2.91 -7.95 23.84
CA ALA A 15 -4.32 -7.58 23.86
C ALA A 15 -4.55 -6.08 23.62
N GLU A 16 -3.84 -5.21 24.36
CA GLU A 16 -3.96 -3.75 24.19
C GLU A 16 -3.43 -3.26 22.84
N LEU A 17 -2.37 -3.90 22.34
CA LEU A 17 -1.81 -3.59 21.04
C LEU A 17 -2.82 -3.87 19.93
N LEU A 18 -3.53 -5.01 19.99
CA LEU A 18 -4.57 -5.39 19.03
C LEU A 18 -5.74 -4.39 18.99
N GLU A 19 -6.16 -3.87 20.14
CA GLU A 19 -7.23 -2.85 20.23
C GLU A 19 -6.83 -1.53 19.57
N ARG A 20 -5.53 -1.21 19.55
CA ARG A 20 -4.99 0.02 18.96
C ARG A 20 -4.68 -0.06 17.48
N LEU A 21 -4.47 -1.26 16.93
CA LEU A 21 -4.21 -1.46 15.50
C LEU A 21 -5.19 -0.77 14.55
N PRO A 22 -6.53 -0.80 14.76
CA PRO A 22 -7.45 -0.12 13.85
C PRO A 22 -7.36 1.41 13.88
N ALA A 23 -6.78 1.99 14.93
CA ALA A 23 -6.57 3.44 15.05
C ALA A 23 -5.25 3.91 14.40
N LEU A 24 -4.37 2.99 13.99
CA LEU A 24 -3.08 3.31 13.39
C LEU A 24 -3.19 3.47 11.87
N SER A 25 -2.41 4.40 11.33
CA SER A 25 -2.30 4.61 9.90
C SER A 25 -1.55 3.46 9.21
N ALA A 26 -1.70 3.33 7.89
CA ALA A 26 -0.99 2.30 7.13
C ALA A 26 0.55 2.40 7.24
N ASP A 27 1.10 3.61 7.36
CA ASP A 27 2.54 3.79 7.54
C ASP A 27 2.99 3.50 8.97
N ASP A 28 2.19 3.87 9.97
CA ASP A 28 2.42 3.50 11.37
C ASP A 28 2.37 1.98 11.57
N LEU A 29 1.43 1.28 10.91
CA LEU A 29 1.35 -0.19 10.93
C LEU A 29 2.57 -0.86 10.28
N LYS A 30 3.12 -0.30 9.19
CA LYS A 30 4.37 -0.81 8.59
C LYS A 30 5.56 -0.62 9.51
N ALA A 31 5.65 0.53 10.17
CA ALA A 31 6.70 0.83 11.14
C ALA A 31 6.59 -0.08 12.37
N LEU A 32 5.39 -0.24 12.94
CA LEU A 32 5.10 -1.15 14.05
C LEU A 32 5.47 -2.60 13.70
N ARG A 33 5.19 -3.05 12.47
CA ARG A 33 5.60 -4.37 12.00
C ARG A 33 7.11 -4.58 12.00
N ARG A 34 7.89 -3.55 11.64
CA ARG A 34 9.38 -3.63 11.67
C ARG A 34 9.89 -3.71 13.10
N ILE A 35 9.33 -2.90 14.00
CA ILE A 35 9.68 -2.89 15.42
C ILE A 35 9.33 -4.24 16.06
N GLU A 36 8.12 -4.76 15.84
CA GLU A 36 7.69 -6.06 16.37
C GLU A 36 8.57 -7.21 15.86
N LYS A 37 8.95 -7.19 14.58
CA LYS A 37 9.82 -8.21 13.98
C LYS A 37 11.25 -8.16 14.52
N ALA A 38 11.73 -6.98 14.92
CA ALA A 38 13.04 -6.79 15.54
C ALA A 38 13.05 -7.10 17.06
N GLY A 39 11.88 -7.01 17.71
CA GLY A 39 11.69 -7.26 19.14
C GLY A 39 11.12 -8.64 19.43
N ALA A 40 9.95 -8.69 20.07
CA ALA A 40 9.33 -9.91 20.60
C ALA A 40 8.84 -10.90 19.52
N ASN A 41 8.63 -10.44 18.28
CA ASN A 41 8.21 -11.25 17.14
C ASN A 41 6.98 -12.14 17.44
N ARG A 42 5.96 -11.57 18.10
CA ARG A 42 4.75 -12.30 18.49
C ARG A 42 3.93 -12.61 17.23
N ALA A 43 3.74 -13.90 16.96
CA ALA A 43 3.08 -14.37 15.74
C ALA A 43 1.65 -13.81 15.59
N ASP A 44 0.88 -13.76 16.69
CA ASP A 44 -0.51 -13.27 16.70
C ASP A 44 -0.59 -11.77 16.37
N VAL A 45 0.30 -10.98 16.96
CA VAL A 45 0.42 -9.54 16.69
C VAL A 45 0.84 -9.29 15.25
N HIS A 46 1.82 -10.03 14.75
CA HIS A 46 2.27 -9.89 13.37
C HIS A 46 1.17 -10.26 12.35
N LYS A 47 0.37 -11.29 12.65
CA LYS A 47 -0.82 -11.66 11.85
C LYS A 47 -1.86 -10.55 11.88
N ALA A 48 -2.12 -9.95 13.04
CA ALA A 48 -3.10 -8.87 13.17
C ALA A 48 -2.64 -7.58 12.49
N ILE A 49 -1.37 -7.18 12.60
CA ILE A 49 -0.81 -6.03 11.88
C ILE A 49 -0.92 -6.25 10.36
N SER A 50 -0.64 -7.48 9.90
CA SER A 50 -0.79 -7.82 8.49
C SER A 50 -2.25 -7.76 8.03
N ALA A 51 -3.18 -8.26 8.85
CA ALA A 51 -4.61 -8.15 8.57
C ALA A 51 -5.10 -6.69 8.57
N ALA A 52 -4.62 -5.85 9.49
CA ALA A 52 -4.92 -4.43 9.54
C ALA A 52 -4.37 -3.69 8.31
N LEU A 53 -3.17 -4.02 7.84
CA LEU A 53 -2.61 -3.48 6.59
C LEU A 53 -3.44 -3.89 5.37
N THR A 54 -3.88 -5.16 5.32
CA THR A 54 -4.78 -5.62 4.25
C THR A 54 -6.14 -4.94 4.32
N ALA A 55 -6.70 -4.74 5.51
CA ALA A 55 -7.96 -4.02 5.70
C ALA A 55 -7.83 -2.55 5.33
N ALA A 56 -6.75 -1.87 5.70
CA ALA A 56 -6.47 -0.49 5.30
C ALA A 56 -6.29 -0.35 3.78
N ALA A 57 -5.73 -1.37 3.11
CA ALA A 57 -5.62 -1.41 1.66
C ALA A 57 -6.95 -1.76 0.95
N LYS A 58 -7.88 -2.43 1.65
CA LYS A 58 -9.17 -2.90 1.12
C LYS A 58 -10.33 -1.98 1.47
N ALA A 59 -10.16 -1.06 2.42
CA ALA A 59 -11.13 -0.02 2.70
C ALA A 59 -11.32 0.79 1.41
N PRO A 60 -12.53 0.83 0.81
CA PRO A 60 -12.82 1.80 -0.21
C PRO A 60 -12.60 3.19 0.40
N PRO A 61 -12.11 4.20 -0.33
CA PRO A 61 -12.03 5.55 0.21
C PRO A 61 -13.44 5.93 0.66
N ALA A 62 -13.64 6.03 1.98
CA ALA A 62 -14.84 6.64 2.52
C ALA A 62 -14.88 8.04 1.91
N ALA A 63 -15.94 8.26 1.14
CA ALA A 63 -16.20 9.48 0.41
C ALA A 63 -15.83 10.68 1.28
N VAL A 64 -14.81 11.40 0.85
CA VAL A 64 -14.76 12.83 1.07
C VAL A 64 -16.13 13.36 0.67
N GLN A 65 -16.84 13.95 1.62
CA GLN A 65 -17.91 14.89 1.31
C GLN A 65 -17.23 16.09 0.64
N THR A 66 -16.91 15.95 -0.63
CA THR A 66 -16.84 17.08 -1.54
C THR A 66 -18.26 17.24 -2.06
N ASP A 67 -18.96 18.18 -1.43
CA ASP A 67 -19.99 18.96 -2.09
C ASP A 67 -19.32 19.66 -3.27
N ASP A 68 -19.18 18.96 -4.38
CA ASP A 68 -19.02 19.53 -5.71
C ASP A 68 -19.37 18.43 -6.74
N GLU A 69 -20.40 18.72 -7.50
CA GLU A 69 -21.08 17.88 -8.46
C GLU A 69 -20.11 17.31 -9.52
N HIS A 70 -20.10 15.99 -9.75
CA HIS A 70 -20.48 15.38 -11.04
C HIS A 70 -20.32 13.84 -11.03
N ASP A 71 -21.45 13.17 -11.22
CA ASP A 71 -21.68 12.00 -12.07
C ASP A 71 -20.67 10.83 -12.12
N GLY A 72 -21.07 9.73 -11.48
CA GLY A 72 -21.22 8.47 -12.23
C GLY A 72 -20.01 7.54 -12.41
N ALA A 73 -20.13 6.38 -11.73
CA ALA A 73 -19.75 5.04 -12.19
C ALA A 73 -18.49 4.38 -11.59
N SER A 74 -18.73 3.17 -11.08
CA SER A 74 -17.73 2.14 -10.81
C SER A 74 -16.83 1.91 -12.02
N SER A 75 -15.52 1.82 -11.81
CA SER A 75 -14.64 0.98 -12.64
C SER A 75 -13.30 0.74 -11.95
N GLU A 76 -12.87 -0.52 -11.99
CA GLU A 76 -11.53 -1.03 -11.77
C GLU A 76 -10.45 0.03 -12.04
N ALA A 77 -9.65 0.37 -11.03
CA ALA A 77 -8.64 1.42 -11.15
C ALA A 77 -7.72 1.11 -12.34
N ALA A 78 -7.87 1.87 -13.42
CA ALA A 78 -7.07 1.72 -14.63
C ALA A 78 -5.58 1.83 -14.26
N PRO A 79 -4.70 1.02 -14.88
CA PRO A 79 -3.27 1.13 -14.64
C PRO A 79 -2.82 2.58 -14.89
N PRO A 80 -1.94 3.12 -14.06
CA PRO A 80 -1.51 4.51 -14.20
C PRO A 80 -0.90 4.73 -15.59
N ALA A 81 -1.14 5.90 -16.18
CA ALA A 81 -0.82 6.20 -17.59
C ALA A 81 0.63 5.89 -17.99
N TRP A 82 1.58 6.02 -17.06
CA TRP A 82 2.99 5.65 -17.29
C TRP A 82 3.22 4.15 -17.53
N GLN A 83 2.23 3.29 -17.36
CA GLN A 83 2.26 1.86 -17.68
C GLN A 83 1.76 1.55 -19.09
N ALA A 84 1.17 2.50 -19.81
CA ALA A 84 0.72 2.31 -21.19
C ALA A 84 1.91 2.04 -22.12
N ALA A 85 1.80 1.09 -23.04
CA ALA A 85 2.93 0.67 -23.88
C ALA A 85 3.50 1.82 -24.73
N ASP A 86 2.64 2.75 -25.12
CA ASP A 86 2.86 3.95 -25.93
C ASP A 86 3.17 5.22 -25.11
N TYR A 87 3.37 5.11 -23.79
CA TYR A 87 3.72 6.24 -22.95
C TYR A 87 5.11 6.83 -23.30
N ASP A 88 5.13 8.11 -23.66
CA ASP A 88 6.32 8.89 -24.05
C ASP A 88 6.67 10.01 -23.04
N GLY A 89 6.03 10.02 -21.87
CA GLY A 89 6.30 11.01 -20.82
C GLY A 89 7.56 10.71 -19.99
N PRO A 90 7.98 11.63 -19.10
CA PRO A 90 9.10 11.39 -18.21
C PRO A 90 8.82 10.19 -17.29
N LEU A 91 9.85 9.37 -17.07
CA LEU A 91 9.82 8.20 -16.20
C LEU A 91 10.89 8.31 -15.13
N THR A 92 10.53 7.98 -13.89
CA THR A 92 11.50 7.79 -12.82
C THR A 92 12.23 6.45 -12.99
N ILE A 93 13.41 6.31 -12.36
CA ILE A 93 14.22 5.08 -12.42
C ILE A 93 13.40 3.82 -12.03
N PRO A 94 12.60 3.81 -10.94
CA PRO A 94 11.78 2.65 -10.59
C PRO A 94 10.69 2.34 -11.63
N GLN A 95 10.06 3.37 -12.22
CA GLN A 95 9.01 3.19 -13.24
C GLN A 95 9.58 2.60 -14.53
N ALA A 96 10.74 3.08 -14.96
CA ALA A 96 11.44 2.54 -16.13
C ALA A 96 11.85 1.07 -15.91
N ALA A 97 12.34 0.73 -14.71
CA ALA A 97 12.64 -0.65 -14.33
C ALA A 97 11.40 -1.54 -14.40
N TRP A 98 10.27 -1.08 -13.84
CA TRP A 98 9.00 -1.81 -13.92
C TRP A 98 8.57 -2.06 -15.37
N ARG A 99 8.61 -1.04 -16.24
CA ARG A 99 8.22 -1.17 -17.66
C ARG A 99 9.07 -2.20 -18.39
N ARG A 100 10.38 -2.25 -18.14
CA ARG A 100 11.28 -3.26 -18.73
C ARG A 100 10.92 -4.69 -18.36
N HIS A 101 10.40 -4.91 -17.16
CA HIS A 101 10.03 -6.25 -16.67
C HIS A 101 8.58 -6.64 -16.99
N ASN A 102 7.67 -5.68 -17.14
CA ASN A 102 6.23 -5.94 -17.21
C ASN A 102 5.61 -5.65 -18.58
N ILE A 103 6.22 -4.78 -19.40
CA ILE A 103 5.73 -4.49 -20.76
C ILE A 103 6.49 -5.39 -21.73
N LYS A 104 5.76 -6.26 -22.41
CA LYS A 104 6.33 -7.12 -23.45
C LYS A 104 6.88 -6.22 -24.58
N PRO A 105 8.13 -6.41 -25.02
CA PRO A 105 8.59 -5.76 -26.23
C PRO A 105 7.67 -6.18 -27.38
N ALA A 106 7.18 -5.21 -28.16
CA ALA A 106 6.38 -5.49 -29.35
C ALA A 106 7.17 -6.49 -30.21
N GLY A 107 6.60 -7.68 -30.40
CA GLY A 107 7.24 -8.77 -31.12
C GLY A 107 7.73 -8.27 -32.47
N ARG A 108 9.01 -8.50 -32.76
CA ARG A 108 9.62 -8.21 -34.06
C ARG A 108 8.72 -8.80 -35.13
N VAL A 109 7.98 -7.96 -35.86
CA VAL A 109 7.27 -8.39 -37.07
C VAL A 109 8.36 -8.82 -38.02
N ARG A 110 8.48 -10.13 -38.21
CA ARG A 110 9.41 -10.72 -39.17
C ARG A 110 8.86 -10.33 -40.55
N GLN A 111 9.31 -9.19 -41.09
CA GLN A 111 9.04 -8.84 -42.49
C GLN A 111 9.62 -9.96 -43.35
N LYS A 112 8.77 -10.52 -44.21
CA LYS A 112 9.10 -11.54 -45.19
C LYS A 112 9.42 -10.87 -46.52
#